data_AF-A0A1J0R523-F1
#
_entry.id   AF-A0A1J0R523-F1
#
_cell.length_a   1.000
_cell.length_b   1.000
_cell.length_c   1.000
_cell.angle_alpha   90.00
_cell.angle_beta   90.00
_cell.angle_gamma   90.00
#
_symmetry.space_group_name_H-M   'P 1'
#
loop_
_entity.id
_entity.type
_entity.pdbx_description
1 polymer ?
#
loop_
_entity_poly.entity_id
_entity_poly.type
_entity_poly.pdbx_seq_one_letter_code
_entity_poly.pdbx_strand_id
1 'polypeptide(L)'
;MTTSDDNWRKLFRDESGPNKYQESKPKEITAPAEWDAAWKEWVAAAKNADKSNEQQHIKESKLHLLSSSDKKSANFIVKNFASEATVLLASLAESSTTTAALQKAAITATMKELLYGDQAATPTDVASQQALKKGLAVVASDCQKGTADGGPISLYGTLACVCGHHQTSGVTALCADKQTATNDWASGSGALTDTNMRNIADLCPTGSPRQLTAASLTGLLNAVKSLITIHGSNGFLGAVVNNCDCTGTAGA
;
A
#
# COMPACT_ATOMS: atom_id res chain seq x y z
N MET A 1 36.85 5.87 8.03
CA MET A 1 37.34 6.71 6.90
C MET A 1 38.20 7.88 7.38
N THR A 2 37.70 8.75 8.24
CA THR A 2 38.41 9.97 8.69
C THR A 2 39.57 9.71 9.68
N THR A 3 39.53 8.60 10.41
CA THR A 3 40.59 8.10 11.30
C THR A 3 41.55 7.12 10.61
N SER A 4 41.31 6.79 9.33
CA SER A 4 42.21 5.95 8.54
C SER A 4 43.49 6.70 8.17
N ASP A 5 44.56 5.95 7.91
CA ASP A 5 45.79 6.53 7.38
C ASP A 5 45.58 7.12 5.96
N ASP A 6 46.49 7.99 5.56
CA ASP A 6 46.36 8.71 4.29
C ASP A 6 46.51 7.79 3.06
N ASN A 7 47.26 6.69 3.16
CA ASN A 7 47.36 5.73 2.06
C ASN A 7 46.02 5.03 1.83
N TRP A 8 45.35 4.61 2.91
CA TRP A 8 44.00 4.07 2.84
C TRP A 8 43.02 5.07 2.20
N ARG A 9 43.02 6.32 2.66
CA ARG A 9 42.10 7.36 2.16
C ARG A 9 42.31 7.66 0.68
N LYS A 10 43.56 7.60 0.19
CA LYS A 10 43.90 7.81 -1.22
C LYS A 10 43.32 6.74 -2.14
N LEU A 11 43.10 5.51 -1.68
CA LEU A 11 42.50 4.44 -2.49
C LEU A 11 41.13 4.80 -3.07
N PHE A 12 40.39 5.68 -2.41
CA PHE A 12 39.03 6.09 -2.81
C PHE A 12 39.01 7.38 -3.64
N ARG A 13 40.18 7.96 -3.92
CA ARG A 13 40.34 9.17 -4.72
C ARG A 13 40.78 8.80 -6.12
N ASP A 14 40.23 9.49 -7.09
CA ASP A 14 40.66 9.42 -8.48
C ASP A 14 41.63 10.60 -8.73
N GLU A 15 42.78 10.29 -9.34
CA GLU A 15 43.87 11.24 -9.58
C GLU A 15 43.51 12.30 -10.63
N SER A 16 42.40 12.12 -11.37
CA SER A 16 41.92 13.03 -12.40
C SER A 16 41.35 14.36 -11.87
N GLY A 17 41.18 14.53 -10.55
CA GLY A 17 40.90 15.84 -9.97
C GLY A 17 40.35 15.85 -8.54
N PRO A 18 40.32 17.04 -7.89
CA PRO A 18 39.69 17.20 -6.60
C PRO A 18 38.20 16.83 -6.70
N ASN A 19 37.70 16.06 -5.73
CA ASN A 19 36.32 15.51 -5.71
C ASN A 19 36.01 14.42 -6.74
N LYS A 20 37.02 13.79 -7.34
CA LYS A 20 36.85 12.55 -8.10
C LYS A 20 37.09 11.34 -7.19
N TYR A 21 36.25 10.32 -7.34
CA TYR A 21 36.20 9.16 -6.46
C TYR A 21 36.27 7.87 -7.27
N GLN A 22 36.96 6.88 -6.73
CA GLN A 22 37.03 5.54 -7.33
C GLN A 22 35.73 4.78 -7.05
N GLU A 23 34.70 4.92 -7.89
CA GLU A 23 33.38 4.30 -7.67
C GLU A 23 33.41 2.77 -7.64
N SER A 24 34.44 2.16 -8.24
CA SER A 24 34.71 0.72 -8.24
C SER A 24 36.12 0.42 -7.77
N LYS A 25 36.32 -0.73 -7.11
CA LYS A 25 37.65 -1.18 -6.70
C LYS A 25 38.55 -1.34 -7.95
N PRO A 26 39.71 -0.68 -8.03
CA PRO A 26 40.67 -0.90 -9.11
C PRO A 26 41.08 -2.38 -9.21
N LYS A 27 41.20 -2.91 -10.43
CA LYS A 27 41.50 -4.34 -10.67
C LYS A 27 42.88 -4.73 -10.16
N GLU A 28 43.77 -3.76 -10.03
CA GLU A 28 45.15 -3.88 -9.58
C GLU A 28 45.24 -4.12 -8.06
N ILE A 29 44.18 -3.81 -7.30
CA ILE A 29 44.12 -4.06 -5.86
C ILE A 29 43.73 -5.50 -5.60
N THR A 30 44.71 -6.32 -5.23
CA THR A 30 44.46 -7.66 -4.69
C THR A 30 44.00 -7.51 -3.24
N ALA A 31 42.72 -7.78 -3.00
CA ALA A 31 42.09 -7.65 -1.69
C ALA A 31 41.10 -8.79 -1.45
N PRO A 32 40.76 -9.07 -0.18
CA PRO A 32 39.71 -10.03 0.17
C PRO A 32 38.37 -9.74 -0.52
N ALA A 33 37.56 -10.78 -0.71
CA ALA A 33 36.29 -10.69 -1.45
C ALA A 33 35.28 -9.73 -0.81
N GLU A 34 35.30 -9.60 0.52
CA GLU A 34 34.44 -8.67 1.26
C GLU A 34 34.69 -7.20 0.92
N TRP A 35 35.85 -6.85 0.36
CA TRP A 35 36.12 -5.48 -0.10
C TRP A 35 35.27 -5.10 -1.30
N ASP A 36 34.90 -6.04 -2.17
CA ASP A 36 34.01 -5.75 -3.31
C ASP A 36 32.62 -5.31 -2.82
N ALA A 37 32.13 -5.96 -1.76
CA ALA A 37 30.86 -5.61 -1.12
C ALA A 37 30.95 -4.26 -0.38
N ALA A 38 32.03 -4.01 0.36
CA ALA A 38 32.20 -2.82 1.18
C ALA A 38 32.69 -1.58 0.42
N TRP A 39 33.19 -1.73 -0.81
CA TRP A 39 33.81 -0.64 -1.57
C TRP A 39 32.89 0.57 -1.73
N LYS A 40 31.63 0.32 -2.11
CA LYS A 40 30.62 1.38 -2.30
C LYS A 40 30.39 2.17 -1.02
N GLU A 41 30.34 1.49 0.13
CA GLU A 41 30.17 2.13 1.44
C GLU A 41 31.38 2.98 1.81
N TRP A 42 32.59 2.50 1.54
CA TRP A 42 33.81 3.26 1.80
C TRP A 42 33.93 4.49 0.90
N VAL A 43 33.58 4.37 -0.39
CA VAL A 43 33.50 5.51 -1.31
C VAL A 43 32.48 6.53 -0.83
N ALA A 44 31.28 6.08 -0.42
CA ALA A 44 30.27 6.97 0.15
C ALA A 44 30.76 7.66 1.43
N ALA A 45 31.48 6.96 2.30
CA ALA A 45 32.08 7.53 3.50
C ALA A 45 33.18 8.56 3.15
N ALA A 46 33.99 8.31 2.11
CA ALA A 46 34.98 9.27 1.63
C ALA A 46 34.32 10.53 1.05
N LYS A 47 33.21 10.38 0.32
CA LYS A 47 32.38 11.48 -0.20
C LYS A 47 31.77 12.30 0.92
N ASN A 48 31.19 11.63 1.91
CA ASN A 48 30.56 12.31 3.04
C ASN A 48 31.60 13.08 3.86
N ALA A 49 32.79 12.52 4.11
CA ALA A 49 33.84 13.20 4.86
C ALA A 49 34.30 14.53 4.24
N ASP A 50 34.07 14.76 2.94
CA ASP A 50 34.41 16.00 2.25
C ASP A 50 33.29 17.05 2.26
N LYS A 51 32.06 16.68 2.64
CA LYS A 51 30.95 17.63 2.73
C LYS A 51 31.20 18.63 3.85
N SER A 52 30.84 19.89 3.62
CA SER A 52 31.13 21.00 4.56
C SER A 52 30.52 20.79 5.95
N ASN A 53 29.29 20.26 6.04
CA ASN A 53 28.62 19.94 7.29
C ASN A 53 29.35 18.80 8.05
N GLU A 54 29.79 17.76 7.34
CA GLU A 54 30.53 16.66 7.94
C GLU A 54 31.93 17.07 8.40
N GLN A 55 32.60 17.96 7.65
CA GLN A 55 33.88 18.52 8.08
C GLN A 55 33.76 19.29 9.40
N GLN A 56 32.63 19.95 9.65
CA GLN A 56 32.36 20.57 10.93
C GLN A 56 32.26 19.53 12.05
N HIS A 57 31.47 18.46 11.87
CA HIS A 57 31.36 17.39 12.85
C HIS A 57 32.70 16.66 13.09
N ILE A 58 33.52 16.46 12.06
CA ILE A 58 34.86 15.90 12.18
C ILE A 58 35.75 16.84 13.00
N LYS A 59 35.64 18.16 12.82
CA LYS A 59 36.37 19.14 13.64
C LYS A 59 35.90 19.10 15.10
N GLU A 60 34.60 19.10 15.33
CA GLU A 60 33.97 19.02 16.66
C GLU A 60 34.34 17.74 17.40
N SER A 61 34.49 16.62 16.69
CA SER A 61 34.95 15.35 17.27
C SER A 61 36.38 15.40 17.82
N LYS A 62 37.17 16.42 17.47
CA LYS A 62 38.59 16.59 17.80
C LYS A 62 39.50 15.44 17.34
N LEU A 63 38.98 14.46 16.58
CA LEU A 63 39.74 13.33 16.04
C LEU A 63 40.86 13.77 15.10
N HIS A 64 40.72 14.94 14.48
CA HIS A 64 41.76 15.53 13.63
C HIS A 64 43.01 15.97 14.41
N LEU A 65 42.89 16.26 15.72
CA LEU A 65 43.99 16.67 16.61
C LEU A 65 44.80 15.48 17.15
N LEU A 66 44.32 14.25 16.95
CA LEU A 66 44.99 13.05 17.43
C LEU A 66 46.34 12.86 16.74
N SER A 67 47.32 12.39 17.50
CA SER A 67 48.61 11.93 16.97
C SER A 67 48.41 10.73 16.03
N SER A 68 49.43 10.41 15.22
CA SER A 68 49.36 9.26 14.31
C SER A 68 49.16 7.93 15.05
N SER A 69 49.70 7.77 16.27
CA SER A 69 49.46 6.58 17.09
C SER A 69 48.04 6.56 17.63
N ASP A 70 47.53 7.69 18.11
CA ASP A 70 46.18 7.76 18.69
C ASP A 70 45.10 7.61 17.61
N LYS A 71 45.36 8.06 16.38
CA LYS A 71 44.48 7.80 15.23
C LYS A 71 44.33 6.31 14.96
N LYS A 72 45.38 5.50 15.14
CA LYS A 72 45.29 4.03 14.98
C LYS A 72 44.37 3.42 16.04
N SER A 73 44.51 3.84 17.30
CA SER A 73 43.63 3.38 18.39
C SER A 73 42.19 3.84 18.17
N ALA A 74 41.97 5.10 17.79
CA ALA A 74 40.66 5.62 17.46
C ALA A 74 40.03 4.92 16.25
N ASN A 75 40.83 4.58 15.23
CA ASN A 75 40.36 3.82 14.07
C ASN A 75 39.85 2.44 14.48
N PHE A 76 40.54 1.73 15.37
CA PHE A 76 40.06 0.45 15.90
C PHE A 76 38.68 0.59 16.58
N ILE A 77 38.51 1.58 17.45
CA ILE A 77 37.23 1.84 18.14
C ILE A 77 36.12 2.21 17.15
N VAL A 78 36.40 3.15 16.24
CA VAL A 78 35.43 3.60 15.23
C VAL A 78 35.02 2.47 14.29
N LYS A 79 35.94 1.57 13.93
CA LYS A 79 35.62 0.38 13.12
C LYS A 79 34.66 -0.56 13.85
N ASN A 80 34.85 -0.78 15.14
CA ASN A 80 33.94 -1.62 15.92
C ASN A 80 32.54 -1.00 15.99
N PHE A 81 32.43 0.30 16.27
CA PHE A 81 31.12 0.98 16.24
C PHE A 81 30.46 0.97 14.86
N ALA A 82 31.24 1.17 13.79
CA ALA A 82 30.72 1.08 12.44
C ALA A 82 30.18 -0.34 12.14
N SER A 83 30.90 -1.38 12.55
CA SER A 83 30.45 -2.77 12.38
C SER A 83 29.15 -3.06 13.14
N GLU A 84 29.03 -2.60 14.39
CA GLU A 84 27.83 -2.76 15.20
C GLU A 84 26.64 -2.00 14.58
N ALA A 85 26.87 -0.77 14.12
CA ALA A 85 25.87 0.02 13.42
C ALA A 85 25.42 -0.66 12.12
N THR A 86 26.31 -1.28 11.36
CA THR A 86 25.95 -2.03 10.15
C THR A 86 25.03 -3.22 10.48
N VAL A 87 25.33 -3.96 11.54
CA VAL A 87 24.47 -5.09 11.97
C VAL A 87 23.09 -4.59 12.41
N LEU A 88 23.03 -3.50 13.18
CA LEU A 88 21.76 -2.88 13.59
C LEU A 88 20.96 -2.37 12.39
N LEU A 89 21.58 -1.66 11.46
CA LEU A 89 20.94 -1.19 10.24
C LEU A 89 20.42 -2.35 9.38
N ALA A 90 21.17 -3.45 9.28
CA ALA A 90 20.72 -4.65 8.60
C ALA A 90 19.51 -5.30 9.30
N SER A 91 19.46 -5.26 10.64
CA SER A 91 18.31 -5.76 11.42
C SER A 91 17.06 -4.89 11.27
N LEU A 92 17.25 -3.60 10.98
CA LEU A 92 16.17 -2.64 10.71
C LEU A 92 15.77 -2.59 9.24
N ALA A 93 16.48 -3.30 8.36
CA ALA A 93 16.19 -3.32 6.94
C ALA A 93 14.88 -4.08 6.70
N GLU A 94 13.80 -3.32 6.57
CA GLU A 94 12.54 -3.87 6.10
C GLU A 94 12.68 -4.26 4.62
N SER A 95 12.01 -5.35 4.23
CA SER A 95 12.08 -5.79 2.84
C SER A 95 11.58 -4.66 1.90
N SER A 96 12.25 -4.49 0.76
CA SER A 96 11.85 -3.46 -0.21
C SER A 96 10.42 -3.69 -0.73
N THR A 97 9.97 -4.94 -0.76
CA THR A 97 8.60 -5.31 -1.13
C THR A 97 7.59 -4.89 -0.05
N THR A 98 7.88 -5.12 1.24
CA THR A 98 7.02 -4.63 2.34
C THR A 98 6.96 -3.11 2.33
N THR A 99 8.11 -2.46 2.19
CA THR A 99 8.20 -0.99 2.13
C THR A 99 7.36 -0.44 0.98
N ALA A 100 7.47 -1.03 -0.21
CA ALA A 100 6.71 -0.61 -1.39
C ALA A 100 5.20 -0.82 -1.22
N ALA A 101 4.78 -1.94 -0.65
CA ALA A 101 3.36 -2.24 -0.40
C ALA A 101 2.71 -1.28 0.61
N LEU A 102 3.49 -0.79 1.59
CA LEU A 102 3.03 0.17 2.59
C LEU A 102 3.08 1.64 2.13
N GLN A 103 3.55 1.89 0.90
CA GLN A 103 3.50 3.25 0.34
C GLN A 103 2.07 3.69 0.12
N LYS A 104 1.81 4.99 0.38
CA LYS A 104 0.49 5.60 0.21
C LYS A 104 -0.14 5.31 -1.16
N ALA A 105 0.66 5.32 -2.22
CA ALA A 105 0.18 5.05 -3.58
C ALA A 105 -0.35 3.62 -3.73
N ALA A 106 0.40 2.61 -3.26
CA ALA A 106 0.01 1.21 -3.30
C ALA A 106 -1.24 0.94 -2.44
N ILE A 107 -1.30 1.52 -1.24
CA ILE A 107 -2.49 1.44 -0.37
C ILE A 107 -3.69 2.10 -1.06
N THR A 108 -3.51 3.27 -1.67
CA THR A 108 -4.59 3.97 -2.38
C THR A 108 -5.12 3.14 -3.55
N ALA A 109 -4.24 2.57 -4.37
CA ALA A 109 -4.63 1.70 -5.48
C ALA A 109 -5.42 0.47 -4.99
N THR A 110 -4.94 -0.18 -3.92
CA THR A 110 -5.63 -1.32 -3.29
C THR A 110 -7.01 -0.95 -2.77
N MET A 111 -7.13 0.20 -2.09
CA MET A 111 -8.42 0.68 -1.58
C MET A 111 -9.40 1.04 -2.70
N LYS A 112 -8.91 1.60 -3.80
CA LYS A 112 -9.74 1.87 -4.99
C LYS A 112 -10.21 0.59 -5.66
N GLU A 113 -9.35 -0.40 -5.83
CA GLU A 113 -9.75 -1.71 -6.35
C GLU A 113 -10.82 -2.35 -5.43
N LEU A 114 -10.68 -2.25 -4.11
CA LEU A 114 -11.69 -2.74 -3.16
C LEU A 114 -13.03 -1.97 -3.27
N LEU A 115 -12.97 -0.65 -3.42
CA LEU A 115 -14.17 0.20 -3.47
C LEU A 115 -14.91 0.08 -4.80
N TYR A 116 -14.18 0.08 -5.91
CA TYR A 116 -14.71 0.24 -7.26
C TYR A 116 -14.55 -1.00 -8.15
N GLY A 117 -13.70 -1.95 -7.77
CA GLY A 117 -13.29 -3.07 -8.63
C GLY A 117 -12.28 -2.68 -9.71
N ASP A 118 -11.78 -1.44 -9.64
CA ASP A 118 -10.82 -0.85 -10.56
C ASP A 118 -10.00 0.26 -9.85
N GLN A 119 -8.67 0.08 -9.80
CA GLN A 119 -7.74 1.02 -9.19
C GLN A 119 -7.65 2.40 -9.87
N ALA A 120 -8.08 2.54 -11.13
CA ALA A 120 -8.09 3.81 -11.85
C ALA A 120 -9.37 4.61 -11.60
N ALA A 121 -10.47 3.93 -11.26
CA ALA A 121 -11.77 4.55 -11.07
C ALA A 121 -11.81 5.56 -9.90
N THR A 122 -12.85 6.37 -9.95
CA THR A 122 -13.22 7.42 -9.01
C THR A 122 -14.71 7.32 -8.67
N PRO A 123 -15.18 7.98 -7.59
CA PRO A 123 -16.60 7.98 -7.25
C PRO A 123 -17.52 8.44 -8.39
N THR A 124 -17.04 9.29 -9.29
CA THR A 124 -17.84 9.90 -10.36
C THR A 124 -17.84 9.12 -11.67
N ASP A 125 -16.83 8.27 -11.91
CA ASP A 125 -16.66 7.55 -13.19
C ASP A 125 -16.78 6.03 -13.07
N VAL A 126 -16.85 5.49 -11.86
CA VAL A 126 -16.97 4.04 -11.65
C VAL A 126 -18.18 3.48 -12.39
N ALA A 127 -17.94 2.47 -13.22
CA ALA A 127 -18.96 1.76 -13.95
C ALA A 127 -19.48 0.55 -13.16
N SER A 128 -20.77 0.25 -13.31
CA SER A 128 -21.43 -0.93 -12.74
C SER A 128 -20.71 -2.22 -13.08
N GLN A 129 -20.19 -2.33 -14.31
CA GLN A 129 -19.39 -3.48 -14.75
C GLN A 129 -18.03 -3.58 -14.04
N GLN A 130 -17.41 -2.46 -13.67
CA GLN A 130 -16.17 -2.50 -12.87
C GLN A 130 -16.47 -2.98 -11.45
N ALA A 131 -17.63 -2.60 -10.89
CA ALA A 131 -17.98 -2.87 -9.50
C ALA A 131 -18.60 -4.25 -9.25
N LEU A 132 -19.39 -4.78 -10.20
CA LEU A 132 -20.08 -6.06 -10.05
C LEU A 132 -19.46 -7.17 -10.90
N LYS A 133 -19.22 -6.93 -12.19
CA LYS A 133 -18.78 -7.97 -13.13
C LYS A 133 -18.17 -7.37 -14.40
N LYS A 134 -16.87 -7.61 -14.59
CA LYS A 134 -16.14 -7.04 -15.74
C LYS A 134 -16.71 -7.57 -17.06
N GLY A 135 -17.18 -6.65 -17.92
CA GLY A 135 -17.43 -6.91 -19.35
C GLY A 135 -18.79 -7.50 -19.74
N LEU A 136 -19.78 -7.57 -18.83
CA LEU A 136 -21.12 -8.08 -19.12
C LEU A 136 -22.21 -7.16 -18.54
N ALA A 137 -23.42 -7.21 -19.11
CA ALA A 137 -24.57 -6.48 -18.56
C ALA A 137 -24.89 -6.98 -17.14
N VAL A 138 -25.04 -6.04 -16.20
CA VAL A 138 -25.17 -6.31 -14.78
C VAL A 138 -26.64 -6.45 -14.40
N VAL A 139 -27.09 -7.65 -14.04
CA VAL A 139 -28.49 -7.95 -13.66
C VAL A 139 -28.59 -8.32 -12.17
N ALA A 140 -29.79 -8.28 -11.60
CA ALA A 140 -29.99 -8.55 -10.17
C ALA A 140 -29.44 -9.93 -9.72
N SER A 141 -29.48 -10.95 -10.58
CA SER A 141 -28.89 -12.26 -10.28
C SER A 141 -27.36 -12.23 -10.07
N ASP A 142 -26.67 -11.18 -10.55
CA ASP A 142 -25.23 -10.97 -10.29
C ASP A 142 -24.95 -10.55 -8.83
N CYS A 143 -25.97 -10.44 -7.98
CA CYS A 143 -25.82 -10.22 -6.54
C CYS A 143 -25.54 -11.51 -5.74
N GLN A 144 -25.34 -12.64 -6.43
CA GLN A 144 -24.97 -13.91 -5.83
C GLN A 144 -23.48 -14.19 -5.99
N LYS A 145 -22.73 -14.24 -4.89
CA LYS A 145 -21.31 -14.63 -4.91
C LYS A 145 -21.17 -16.15 -4.85
N GLY A 146 -20.44 -16.74 -5.80
CA GLY A 146 -20.12 -18.19 -5.81
C GLY A 146 -20.70 -18.99 -6.98
N THR A 147 -21.38 -18.35 -7.93
CA THR A 147 -21.75 -18.96 -9.21
C THR A 147 -20.63 -18.75 -10.25
N ALA A 148 -20.65 -19.53 -11.34
CA ALA A 148 -19.63 -19.51 -12.39
C ALA A 148 -19.46 -18.14 -13.08
N ASP A 149 -20.46 -17.26 -12.94
CA ASP A 149 -20.58 -16.00 -13.68
C ASP A 149 -20.53 -14.74 -12.81
N GLY A 150 -20.24 -14.83 -11.51
CA GLY A 150 -19.85 -13.67 -10.70
C GLY A 150 -20.86 -13.18 -9.67
N GLY A 151 -20.28 -12.62 -8.61
CA GLY A 151 -20.95 -11.82 -7.58
C GLY A 151 -20.22 -10.47 -7.44
N PRO A 152 -20.67 -9.56 -6.56
CA PRO A 152 -20.04 -8.26 -6.42
C PRO A 152 -18.54 -8.38 -6.09
N ILE A 153 -17.71 -7.72 -6.88
CA ILE A 153 -16.25 -7.70 -6.73
C ILE A 153 -15.74 -6.46 -5.99
N SER A 154 -16.63 -5.50 -5.71
CA SER A 154 -16.32 -4.26 -4.99
C SER A 154 -17.36 -3.91 -3.92
N LEU A 155 -17.04 -2.94 -3.06
CA LEU A 155 -17.99 -2.39 -2.09
C LEU A 155 -19.14 -1.62 -2.74
N TYR A 156 -18.90 -0.89 -3.84
CA TYR A 156 -19.98 -0.26 -4.61
C TYR A 156 -20.95 -1.30 -5.15
N GLY A 157 -20.43 -2.40 -5.69
CA GLY A 157 -21.27 -3.50 -6.18
C GLY A 157 -22.03 -4.19 -5.06
N THR A 158 -21.38 -4.40 -3.91
CA THR A 158 -22.03 -4.98 -2.73
C THR A 158 -23.16 -4.08 -2.21
N LEU A 159 -22.93 -2.77 -2.10
CA LEU A 159 -23.96 -1.81 -1.68
C LEU A 159 -25.12 -1.78 -2.66
N ALA A 160 -24.85 -1.79 -3.96
CA ALA A 160 -25.91 -1.87 -4.97
C ALA A 160 -26.78 -3.12 -4.85
N CYS A 161 -26.18 -4.25 -4.47
CA CYS A 161 -26.91 -5.49 -4.24
C CYS A 161 -27.75 -5.48 -2.97
N VAL A 162 -27.24 -4.92 -1.88
CA VAL A 162 -27.95 -4.87 -0.59
C VAL A 162 -29.03 -3.79 -0.58
N CYS A 163 -28.73 -2.64 -1.17
CA CYS A 163 -29.57 -1.45 -1.08
C CYS A 163 -30.45 -1.22 -2.30
N GLY A 164 -30.08 -1.76 -3.47
CA GLY A 164 -30.89 -1.61 -4.67
C GLY A 164 -32.17 -2.44 -4.60
N HIS A 165 -33.24 -1.95 -5.21
CA HIS A 165 -34.49 -2.70 -5.37
C HIS A 165 -34.92 -2.76 -6.82
N HIS A 166 -35.77 -3.74 -7.15
CA HIS A 166 -36.40 -3.77 -8.46
C HIS A 166 -37.36 -2.58 -8.61
N GLN A 167 -37.37 -1.93 -9.78
CA GLN A 167 -38.15 -0.71 -9.99
C GLN A 167 -39.67 -0.85 -9.81
N THR A 168 -40.18 -2.08 -9.87
CA THR A 168 -41.61 -2.37 -9.68
C THR A 168 -41.95 -2.84 -8.26
N SER A 169 -40.97 -2.93 -7.36
CA SER A 169 -41.21 -3.41 -5.99
C SER A 169 -41.95 -2.39 -5.12
N GLY A 170 -41.87 -1.09 -5.45
CA GLY A 170 -42.45 -0.02 -4.65
C GLY A 170 -41.80 0.17 -3.28
N VAL A 171 -40.69 -0.53 -3.00
CA VAL A 171 -39.93 -0.41 -1.76
C VAL A 171 -39.08 0.85 -1.82
N THR A 172 -39.10 1.65 -0.76
CA THR A 172 -38.21 2.82 -0.59
C THR A 172 -37.46 2.68 0.74
N ALA A 173 -36.40 3.47 0.91
CA ALA A 173 -35.65 3.56 2.16
C ALA A 173 -35.05 2.24 2.70
N LEU A 174 -34.57 1.36 1.82
CA LEU A 174 -33.93 0.09 2.20
C LEU A 174 -32.66 0.29 3.04
N CYS A 175 -31.78 1.20 2.61
CA CYS A 175 -30.52 1.48 3.31
C CYS A 175 -30.47 2.86 3.96
N ALA A 176 -31.31 3.80 3.52
CA ALA A 176 -31.38 5.15 4.08
C ALA A 176 -32.72 5.80 3.75
N ASP A 177 -33.27 6.59 4.69
CA ASP A 177 -34.52 7.34 4.48
C ASP A 177 -34.52 8.26 3.24
N LYS A 178 -33.34 8.72 2.83
CA LYS A 178 -33.14 9.56 1.64
C LYS A 178 -33.16 8.78 0.32
N GLN A 179 -33.21 7.46 0.37
CA GLN A 179 -33.26 6.63 -0.83
C GLN A 179 -34.60 6.76 -1.53
N THR A 180 -34.57 7.21 -2.77
CA THR A 180 -35.73 7.33 -3.66
C THR A 180 -35.91 6.07 -4.51
N ALA A 181 -37.13 5.87 -5.04
CA ALA A 181 -37.46 4.82 -6.02
C ALA A 181 -36.89 5.10 -7.43
N THR A 182 -35.75 5.78 -7.51
CA THR A 182 -35.00 5.99 -8.76
C THR A 182 -33.63 5.35 -8.69
N ASN A 183 -33.28 4.75 -7.54
CA ASN A 183 -32.02 4.07 -7.28
C ASN A 183 -32.16 2.56 -7.59
N ASP A 184 -32.79 2.28 -8.72
CA ASP A 184 -33.46 1.00 -8.95
C ASP A 184 -32.70 0.14 -9.97
N TRP A 185 -32.86 -1.17 -9.83
CA TRP A 185 -32.62 -2.13 -10.89
C TRP A 185 -33.72 -2.00 -11.93
N ALA A 186 -33.33 -1.89 -13.21
CA ALA A 186 -34.32 -1.74 -14.28
C ALA A 186 -35.22 -2.99 -14.38
N SER A 187 -36.47 -2.83 -14.85
CA SER A 187 -37.44 -3.95 -14.84
C SER A 187 -37.02 -5.08 -15.77
N GLY A 188 -37.29 -6.31 -15.37
CA GLY A 188 -37.02 -7.50 -16.18
C GLY A 188 -35.52 -7.83 -16.16
N SER A 189 -34.90 -8.06 -17.32
CA SER A 189 -33.44 -8.26 -17.44
C SER A 189 -32.66 -6.93 -17.36
N GLY A 190 -33.23 -5.91 -16.74
CA GLY A 190 -32.75 -4.54 -16.80
C GLY A 190 -31.47 -4.35 -15.99
N ALA A 191 -30.46 -3.76 -16.64
CA ALA A 191 -29.18 -3.56 -16.00
C ALA A 191 -29.22 -2.42 -14.97
N LEU A 192 -28.45 -2.54 -13.89
CA LEU A 192 -28.16 -1.41 -13.02
C LEU A 192 -27.35 -0.36 -13.79
N THR A 193 -27.82 0.88 -13.83
CA THR A 193 -27.06 1.96 -14.45
C THR A 193 -25.92 2.41 -13.54
N ASP A 194 -24.82 2.89 -14.14
CA ASP A 194 -23.69 3.40 -13.36
C ASP A 194 -24.10 4.55 -12.43
N THR A 195 -25.05 5.40 -12.89
CA THR A 195 -25.59 6.50 -12.09
C THR A 195 -26.39 5.99 -10.90
N ASN A 196 -27.26 4.99 -11.08
CA ASN A 196 -28.04 4.44 -9.96
C ASN A 196 -27.12 3.80 -8.91
N MET A 197 -26.10 3.05 -9.34
CA MET A 197 -25.09 2.50 -8.45
C MET A 197 -24.38 3.59 -7.64
N ARG A 198 -23.92 4.66 -8.32
CA ARG A 198 -23.26 5.79 -7.63
C ARG A 198 -24.20 6.49 -6.66
N ASN A 199 -25.46 6.72 -7.04
CA ASN A 199 -26.46 7.32 -6.16
C ASN A 199 -26.72 6.47 -4.90
N ILE A 200 -26.71 5.13 -5.02
CA ILE A 200 -26.79 4.23 -3.85
C ILE A 200 -25.56 4.42 -2.95
N ALA A 201 -24.36 4.48 -3.52
CA ALA A 201 -23.14 4.70 -2.75
C ALA A 201 -23.12 6.07 -2.06
N ASP A 202 -23.67 7.11 -2.70
CA ASP A 202 -23.79 8.47 -2.14
C ASP A 202 -24.76 8.56 -0.95
N LEU A 203 -25.55 7.52 -0.67
CA LEU A 203 -26.33 7.43 0.57
C LEU A 203 -25.43 7.26 1.80
N CYS A 204 -24.20 6.79 1.62
CA CYS A 204 -23.24 6.69 2.71
C CYS A 204 -22.86 8.08 3.21
N PRO A 205 -22.88 8.33 4.53
CA PRO A 205 -22.47 9.62 5.07
C PRO A 205 -21.00 9.87 4.75
N THR A 206 -20.64 11.15 4.59
CA THR A 206 -19.24 11.54 4.39
C THR A 206 -18.40 11.02 5.55
N GLY A 207 -17.40 10.19 5.22
CA GLY A 207 -16.47 9.66 6.19
C GLY A 207 -15.64 10.76 6.84
N SER A 208 -15.27 10.56 8.10
CA SER A 208 -14.25 11.38 8.76
C SER A 208 -12.85 10.82 8.46
N PRO A 209 -11.81 11.68 8.38
CA PRO A 209 -10.43 11.20 8.25
C PRO A 209 -10.10 10.19 9.35
N ARG A 210 -9.67 8.99 8.95
CA ARG A 210 -9.31 7.93 9.88
C ARG A 210 -7.94 7.37 9.53
N GLN A 211 -7.12 7.13 10.54
CA GLN A 211 -5.89 6.37 10.35
C GLN A 211 -6.23 4.91 10.05
N LEU A 212 -5.82 4.45 8.87
CA LEU A 212 -5.91 3.06 8.48
C LEU A 212 -4.83 2.26 9.20
N THR A 213 -5.26 1.33 10.05
CA THR A 213 -4.40 0.35 10.72
C THR A 213 -4.90 -1.06 10.42
N ALA A 214 -4.01 -2.06 10.53
CA ALA A 214 -4.40 -3.46 10.38
C ALA A 214 -5.56 -3.82 11.32
N ALA A 215 -5.47 -3.42 12.60
CA ALA A 215 -6.53 -3.63 13.58
C ALA A 215 -7.87 -3.00 13.17
N SER A 216 -7.86 -1.77 12.63
CA SER A 216 -9.08 -1.10 12.17
C SER A 216 -9.73 -1.84 10.99
N LEU A 217 -8.94 -2.34 10.04
CA LEU A 217 -9.43 -3.09 8.88
C LEU A 217 -9.98 -4.45 9.30
N THR A 218 -9.27 -5.18 10.17
CA THR A 218 -9.74 -6.46 10.72
C THR A 218 -11.05 -6.28 11.49
N GLY A 219 -11.17 -5.21 12.29
CA GLY A 219 -12.41 -4.88 12.98
C GLY A 219 -13.59 -4.66 12.03
N LEU A 220 -13.38 -3.89 10.95
CA LEU A 220 -14.41 -3.66 9.93
C LEU A 220 -14.82 -4.95 9.21
N LEU A 221 -13.86 -5.79 8.84
CA LEU A 221 -14.14 -7.08 8.20
C LEU A 221 -14.94 -8.02 9.12
N ASN A 222 -14.61 -8.05 10.41
CA ASN A 222 -15.33 -8.86 11.38
C ASN A 222 -16.75 -8.32 11.62
N ALA A 223 -16.93 -6.99 11.64
CA ALA A 223 -18.25 -6.39 11.72
C ALA A 223 -19.12 -6.79 10.53
N VAL A 224 -18.61 -6.69 9.30
CA VAL A 224 -19.33 -7.13 8.09
C VAL A 224 -19.67 -8.63 8.17
N LYS A 225 -18.72 -9.48 8.56
CA LYS A 225 -18.99 -10.92 8.74
C LYS A 225 -20.09 -11.21 9.75
N SER A 226 -20.17 -10.43 10.83
CA SER A 226 -21.22 -10.60 11.85
C SER A 226 -22.62 -10.21 11.38
N LEU A 227 -22.72 -9.43 10.30
CA LEU A 227 -23.99 -9.07 9.66
C LEU A 227 -24.49 -10.13 8.68
N ILE A 228 -23.67 -11.15 8.37
CA ILE A 228 -24.07 -12.22 7.46
C ILE A 228 -24.93 -13.22 8.23
N THR A 229 -26.16 -13.39 7.79
CA THR A 229 -27.10 -14.39 8.29
C THR A 229 -27.05 -15.66 7.44
N ILE A 230 -27.10 -16.83 8.07
CA ILE A 230 -27.12 -18.11 7.36
C ILE A 230 -28.55 -18.63 7.25
N HIS A 231 -29.00 -18.88 6.03
CA HIS A 231 -30.27 -19.56 5.75
C HIS A 231 -30.00 -20.76 4.84
N GLY A 232 -30.28 -21.97 5.34
CA GLY A 232 -29.92 -23.22 4.66
C GLY A 232 -28.40 -23.33 4.47
N SER A 233 -27.95 -23.52 3.23
CA SER A 233 -26.53 -23.58 2.87
C SER A 233 -25.92 -22.24 2.45
N ASN A 234 -26.71 -21.15 2.47
CA ASN A 234 -26.32 -19.87 1.87
C ASN A 234 -26.18 -18.80 2.96
N GLY A 235 -25.20 -17.90 2.77
CA GLY A 235 -25.02 -16.71 3.59
C GLY A 235 -25.58 -15.47 2.89
N PHE A 236 -26.30 -14.65 3.65
CA PHE A 236 -26.98 -13.45 3.17
C PHE A 236 -26.49 -12.24 3.96
N LEU A 237 -26.20 -11.15 3.24
CA LEU A 237 -25.94 -9.84 3.81
C LEU A 237 -27.10 -8.94 3.38
N GLY A 238 -28.01 -8.60 4.28
CA GLY A 238 -29.27 -7.93 3.93
C GLY A 238 -30.47 -8.52 4.68
N ALA A 239 -31.67 -8.09 4.31
CA ALA A 239 -32.92 -8.50 4.95
C ALA A 239 -33.61 -9.60 4.13
N VAL A 240 -33.56 -10.84 4.63
CA VAL A 240 -34.18 -12.00 3.96
C VAL A 240 -35.65 -12.13 4.36
N VAL A 241 -36.58 -11.86 3.43
CA VAL A 241 -38.03 -11.86 3.74
C VAL A 241 -38.76 -13.17 3.38
N ASN A 242 -38.22 -14.03 2.49
CA ASN A 242 -38.52 -15.47 2.29
C ASN A 242 -37.92 -15.93 0.94
N ASN A 243 -37.41 -17.18 0.84
CA ASN A 243 -36.80 -17.77 -0.37
C ASN A 243 -35.99 -16.77 -1.21
N CYS A 244 -35.02 -16.10 -0.58
CA CYS A 244 -34.19 -15.08 -1.24
C CYS A 244 -33.42 -15.72 -2.41
N ASP A 245 -33.94 -15.49 -3.60
CA ASP A 245 -33.32 -15.82 -4.89
C ASP A 245 -32.45 -14.67 -5.41
N CYS A 246 -32.31 -13.60 -4.61
CA CYS A 246 -31.63 -12.36 -4.98
C CYS A 246 -32.21 -11.72 -6.26
N THR A 247 -33.48 -11.98 -6.61
CA THR A 247 -34.12 -11.43 -7.83
C THR A 247 -34.93 -10.16 -7.59
N GLY A 248 -34.95 -9.63 -6.36
CA GLY A 248 -35.31 -8.23 -6.10
C GLY A 248 -36.81 -7.92 -5.95
N THR A 249 -37.68 -8.89 -5.71
CA THR A 249 -39.12 -8.63 -5.51
C THR A 249 -39.52 -8.27 -4.07
N ALA A 250 -38.68 -8.55 -3.07
CA ALA A 250 -38.98 -8.25 -1.66
C ALA A 250 -37.83 -7.60 -0.87
N GLY A 251 -36.83 -7.04 -1.56
CA GLY A 251 -35.53 -6.69 -0.96
C GLY A 251 -34.57 -7.88 -0.97
N ALA A 252 -33.26 -7.58 -0.92
CA ALA A 252 -32.20 -8.57 -0.79
C ALA A 252 -31.99 -8.97 0.67
#